data_AF-A0A915MD72-F1
#
_entry.id   AF-A0A915MD72-F1
#
_cell.length_a   1.000
_cell.length_b   1.000
_cell.length_c   1.000
_cell.angle_alpha   90.00
_cell.angle_beta   90.00
_cell.angle_gamma   90.00
#
_symmetry.space_group_name_H-M   'P 1'
#
loop_
_entity.id
_entity.type
_entity.pdbx_description
1 polymer ?
#
loop_
_entity_poly.entity_id
_entity_poly.type
_entity_poly.pdbx_seq_one_letter_code
_entity_poly.pdbx_strand_id
1 'polypeptide(L)'
;MGNTRSALGDLHLFSKGGVFTSEQLDEYQDCTFFTKKDILRLYKRFHALNPEKVPGNMQGNQASLVKMTFEEVGRMPELKENPFRRRICEVFSEDGCGNLTFDDFLDMFSVFSEMAPLQLKLKYAFRIYGDLVKNFH
;
A
#
# COMPACT_ATOMS: atom_id res chain seq x y z
N MET A 1 2.93 24.17 -15.24
CA MET A 1 1.84 23.52 -16.01
C MET A 1 1.97 22.03 -15.80
N GLY A 2 1.16 21.44 -14.93
CA GLY A 2 1.17 20.01 -14.64
C GLY A 2 -0.28 19.55 -14.65
N ASN A 3 -0.64 18.79 -15.68
CA ASN A 3 -1.99 18.36 -16.01
C ASN A 3 -2.72 17.79 -14.79
N THR A 4 -3.85 18.41 -14.45
CA THR A 4 -5.00 17.75 -13.85
C THR A 4 -5.52 16.71 -14.84
N ARG A 5 -4.86 15.53 -14.90
CA ARG A 5 -5.46 14.33 -15.50
C ARG A 5 -6.75 14.10 -14.71
N SER A 6 -7.86 14.23 -15.41
CA SER A 6 -9.19 14.33 -14.84
C SER A 6 -9.56 13.03 -14.14
N ALA A 7 -9.93 13.10 -12.86
CA ALA A 7 -10.45 11.97 -12.07
C ALA A 7 -11.63 11.23 -12.74
N LEU A 8 -12.26 11.86 -13.75
CA LEU A 8 -13.32 11.31 -14.60
C LEU A 8 -12.79 10.31 -15.66
N GLY A 9 -11.56 10.47 -16.16
CA GLY A 9 -10.93 9.54 -17.10
C GLY A 9 -10.54 8.22 -16.43
N ASP A 10 -10.03 8.29 -15.19
CA ASP A 10 -9.68 7.12 -14.40
C ASP A 10 -10.92 6.29 -14.03
N LEU A 11 -12.07 6.94 -13.78
CA LEU A 11 -13.32 6.23 -13.47
C LEU A 11 -13.80 5.33 -14.61
N HIS A 12 -13.49 5.69 -15.86
CA HIS A 12 -13.87 4.92 -17.04
C HIS A 12 -12.85 3.81 -17.38
N LEU A 13 -11.60 3.93 -16.93
CA LEU A 13 -10.55 2.92 -17.11
C LEU A 13 -10.86 1.64 -16.33
N PHE A 14 -11.40 1.78 -15.12
CA PHE A 14 -11.73 0.66 -14.22
C PHE A 14 -13.08 -0.01 -14.51
N SER A 15 -13.82 0.44 -15.55
CA SER A 15 -15.19 0.00 -15.83
C SER A 15 -15.32 -1.14 -16.86
N LYS A 16 -14.26 -1.47 -17.63
CA LYS A 16 -14.34 -2.47 -18.72
C LYS A 16 -13.66 -3.81 -18.45
N GLY A 17 -12.86 -3.91 -17.40
CA GLY A 17 -12.29 -5.15 -16.89
C GLY A 17 -11.95 -4.92 -15.43
N GLY A 18 -12.37 -5.81 -14.53
CA GLY A 18 -12.09 -5.64 -13.10
C GLY A 18 -10.58 -5.49 -12.85
N VAL A 19 -10.19 -4.57 -11.97
CA VAL A 19 -8.79 -4.36 -11.58
C VAL A 19 -8.19 -5.66 -11.03
N PHE A 20 -8.97 -6.39 -10.26
CA PHE A 20 -8.64 -7.68 -9.66
C PHE A 20 -9.69 -8.71 -10.06
N THR A 21 -9.33 -10.00 -10.04
CA THR A 21 -10.32 -11.09 -10.14
C THR A 21 -11.13 -11.21 -8.84
N SER A 22 -12.27 -11.91 -8.87
CA SER A 22 -13.01 -12.14 -7.62
C SER A 22 -12.18 -12.95 -6.63
N GLU A 23 -11.49 -13.99 -7.10
CA GLU A 23 -10.65 -14.86 -6.28
C GLU A 23 -9.54 -14.07 -5.58
N GLN A 24 -8.85 -13.18 -6.30
CA GLN A 24 -7.84 -12.30 -5.69
C GLN A 24 -8.44 -11.40 -4.60
N LEU A 25 -9.63 -10.82 -4.84
CA LEU A 25 -10.31 -10.00 -3.85
C LEU A 25 -10.79 -10.80 -2.64
N ASP A 26 -11.15 -12.07 -2.84
CA ASP A 26 -11.49 -13.00 -1.77
C ASP A 26 -10.25 -13.32 -0.93
N GLU A 27 -9.12 -13.66 -1.56
CA GLU A 27 -7.85 -13.89 -0.86
C GLU A 27 -7.39 -12.69 -0.04
N TYR A 28 -7.43 -11.48 -0.61
CA TYR A 28 -7.09 -10.27 0.14
C TYR A 28 -8.01 -10.02 1.32
N GLN A 29 -9.31 -10.31 1.18
CA GLN A 29 -10.26 -10.15 2.27
C GLN A 29 -10.07 -11.21 3.37
N ASP A 30 -9.63 -12.41 3.02
CA ASP A 30 -9.33 -13.48 3.98
C ASP A 30 -8.02 -13.23 4.75
N CYS A 31 -7.05 -12.56 4.10
CA CYS A 31 -5.73 -12.28 4.69
C CYS A 31 -5.62 -10.89 5.36
N THR A 32 -6.58 -9.99 5.14
CA THR A 32 -6.54 -8.62 5.69
C THR A 32 -7.84 -8.27 6.42
N PHE A 33 -7.85 -7.14 7.14
CA PHE A 33 -9.07 -6.66 7.80
C PHE A 33 -9.94 -5.77 6.88
N PHE A 34 -9.79 -5.90 5.56
CA PHE A 34 -10.44 -5.03 4.59
C PHE A 34 -11.55 -5.73 3.81
N THR A 35 -12.62 -5.00 3.52
CA THR A 35 -13.63 -5.47 2.57
C THR A 35 -13.11 -5.33 1.13
N LYS A 36 -13.69 -6.07 0.17
CA LYS A 36 -13.41 -5.86 -1.27
C LYS A 36 -13.47 -4.39 -1.69
N LYS A 37 -14.39 -3.60 -1.09
CA LYS A 37 -14.52 -2.16 -1.39
C LYS A 37 -13.34 -1.35 -0.86
N ASP A 38 -12.81 -1.71 0.30
CA ASP A 38 -11.66 -1.01 0.90
C ASP A 38 -10.38 -1.35 0.14
N ILE A 39 -10.20 -2.61 -0.28
CA ILE A 39 -9.08 -3.03 -1.16
C ILE A 39 -9.09 -2.20 -2.46
N LEU A 40 -10.25 -2.06 -3.12
CA LEU A 40 -10.37 -1.24 -4.32
C LEU A 40 -10.09 0.25 -4.06
N ARG A 41 -10.45 0.78 -2.88
CA ARG A 41 -10.13 2.16 -2.50
C ARG A 41 -8.63 2.35 -2.27
N LEU A 42 -7.98 1.39 -1.61
CA LEU A 42 -6.53 1.39 -1.39
C LEU A 42 -5.79 1.30 -2.74
N TYR A 43 -6.24 0.44 -3.65
CA TYR A 43 -5.70 0.38 -5.01
C TYR A 43 -5.81 1.72 -5.73
N LYS A 44 -6.98 2.38 -5.69
CA LYS A 44 -7.14 3.71 -6.32
C LYS A 44 -6.15 4.73 -5.75
N ARG A 45 -5.89 4.69 -4.44
CA ARG A 45 -4.86 5.53 -3.82
C ARG A 45 -3.47 5.17 -4.31
N PHE A 46 -3.13 3.88 -4.35
CA PHE A 46 -1.84 3.38 -4.84
C PHE A 46 -1.59 3.78 -6.30
N HIS A 47 -2.58 3.59 -7.17
CA HIS A 47 -2.54 4.02 -8.58
C HIS A 47 -2.41 5.54 -8.72
N ALA A 48 -3.08 6.32 -7.86
CA ALA A 48 -2.97 7.79 -7.89
C ALA A 48 -1.58 8.32 -7.51
N LEU A 49 -0.75 7.53 -6.80
CA LEU A 49 0.63 7.93 -6.50
C LEU A 49 1.51 7.97 -7.75
N ASN A 50 1.33 7.00 -8.66
CA ASN A 50 1.98 7.00 -9.96
C ASN A 50 1.15 6.23 -11.02
N PRO A 51 0.23 6.91 -11.73
CA PRO A 51 -0.62 6.29 -12.74
C PRO A 51 0.13 5.74 -13.96
N GLU A 52 1.37 6.18 -14.19
CA GLU A 52 2.16 5.72 -15.33
C GLU A 52 2.89 4.40 -15.03
N LYS A 53 3.13 4.13 -13.74
CA LYS A 53 3.85 2.95 -13.27
C LYS A 53 2.90 1.87 -12.74
N VAL A 54 1.76 2.25 -12.17
CA VAL A 54 0.75 1.30 -11.70
C VAL A 54 -0.23 0.98 -12.83
N PRO A 55 -0.32 -0.27 -13.29
CA PRO A 55 -1.25 -0.63 -14.35
C PRO A 55 -2.70 -0.54 -13.87
N GLY A 56 -3.61 -0.21 -14.79
CA GLY A 56 -5.06 -0.19 -14.55
C GLY A 56 -5.67 -1.58 -14.27
N ASN A 57 -4.91 -2.65 -14.55
CA ASN A 57 -5.25 -4.04 -14.29
C ASN A 57 -4.15 -4.66 -13.43
N MET A 58 -4.52 -5.17 -12.26
CA MET A 58 -3.65 -5.80 -11.27
C MET A 58 -3.88 -7.32 -11.16
N GLN A 59 -4.53 -7.93 -12.15
CA GLN A 59 -4.75 -9.37 -12.19
C GLN A 59 -3.43 -10.16 -12.29
N GLY A 60 -3.44 -11.39 -11.76
CA GLY A 60 -2.25 -12.23 -11.64
C GLY A 60 -1.23 -11.63 -10.65
N ASN A 61 0.05 -11.72 -10.98
CA ASN A 61 1.12 -11.35 -10.05
C ASN A 61 1.48 -9.85 -10.09
N GLN A 62 0.70 -9.01 -10.79
CA GLN A 62 1.02 -7.58 -10.94
C GLN A 62 1.07 -6.85 -9.59
N ALA A 63 0.20 -7.23 -8.65
CA ALA A 63 0.17 -6.67 -7.30
C ALA A 63 1.49 -6.81 -6.53
N SER A 64 2.16 -7.95 -6.69
CA SER A 64 3.44 -8.26 -6.03
C SER A 64 4.66 -7.82 -6.85
N LEU A 65 4.50 -7.51 -8.14
CA LEU A 65 5.60 -7.11 -9.02
C LEU A 65 5.80 -5.59 -9.07
N VAL A 66 4.71 -4.82 -9.04
CA VAL A 66 4.77 -3.37 -9.19
C VAL A 66 5.17 -2.72 -7.86
N LYS A 67 6.44 -2.35 -7.75
CA LYS A 67 6.99 -1.67 -6.57
C LYS A 67 6.94 -0.15 -6.70
N MET A 68 6.29 0.54 -5.77
CA MET A 68 6.41 1.98 -5.56
C MET A 68 7.65 2.31 -4.75
N THR A 69 8.34 3.38 -5.12
CA THR A 69 9.51 3.83 -4.36
C THR A 69 9.08 4.47 -3.05
N PHE A 70 9.99 4.49 -2.09
CA PHE A 70 9.77 5.22 -0.84
C PHE A 70 9.34 6.68 -1.06
N GLU A 71 9.90 7.35 -2.08
CA GLU A 71 9.55 8.75 -2.39
C GLU A 71 8.12 8.89 -2.92
N GLU A 72 7.63 7.92 -3.68
CA GLU A 72 6.25 7.90 -4.19
C GLU A 72 5.26 7.67 -3.04
N VAL A 73 5.53 6.65 -2.22
CA VAL A 73 4.72 6.30 -1.03
C VAL A 73 4.75 7.40 0.02
N GLY A 74 5.91 8.02 0.26
CA GLY A 74 6.12 9.07 1.26
C GLY A 74 5.42 10.41 0.93
N ARG A 75 4.90 10.58 -0.29
CA ARG A 75 4.06 11.75 -0.65
C ARG A 75 2.68 11.70 -0.03
N MET A 76 2.23 10.53 0.43
CA MET A 76 0.96 10.39 1.12
C MET A 76 0.93 11.27 2.37
N PRO A 77 -0.13 12.06 2.60
CA PRO A 77 -0.22 12.95 3.76
C PRO A 77 -0.09 12.18 5.08
N GLU A 78 -0.55 10.93 5.14
CA GLU A 78 -0.45 10.06 6.32
C GLU A 78 1.01 9.73 6.71
N LEU A 79 1.93 9.70 5.75
CA LEU A 79 3.35 9.41 5.98
C LEU A 79 4.21 10.66 5.92
N LYS A 80 3.80 11.70 5.20
CA LYS A 80 4.60 12.92 5.02
C LYS A 80 4.99 13.57 6.35
N GLU A 81 4.04 13.67 7.28
CA GLU A 81 4.25 14.29 8.59
C GLU A 81 4.80 13.31 9.64
N ASN A 82 4.97 12.02 9.28
CA ASN A 82 5.42 11.01 10.22
C ASN A 82 6.97 10.93 10.22
N PRO A 83 7.64 11.22 11.34
CA PRO A 83 9.11 11.15 11.42
C PRO A 83 9.65 9.73 11.19
N PHE A 84 8.83 8.69 11.41
CA PHE A 84 9.21 7.29 11.20
C PHE A 84 8.84 6.75 9.82
N ARG A 85 8.37 7.60 8.89
CA ARG A 85 7.88 7.16 7.57
C ARG A 85 8.85 6.25 6.81
N ARG A 86 10.15 6.55 6.85
CA ARG A 86 11.19 5.74 6.21
C ARG A 86 11.25 4.35 6.84
N ARG A 87 11.27 4.28 8.18
CA ARG A 87 11.30 3.02 8.91
C ARG A 87 10.03 2.20 8.72
N ILE A 88 8.87 2.86 8.67
CA ILE A 88 7.60 2.20 8.37
C ILE A 88 7.70 1.52 6.99
N CYS A 89 8.09 2.26 5.95
CA CYS A 89 8.24 1.68 4.61
C CYS A 89 9.28 0.54 4.60
N GLU A 90 10.42 0.68 5.28
CA GLU A 90 11.44 -0.38 5.35
C GLU A 90 10.94 -1.65 6.06
N VAL A 91 10.15 -1.51 7.12
CA VAL A 91 9.61 -2.65 7.88
C VAL A 91 8.55 -3.43 7.08
N PHE A 92 7.78 -2.71 6.26
CA PHE A 92 6.76 -3.30 5.41
C PHE A 92 7.28 -3.75 4.04
N SER A 93 8.42 -3.23 3.56
CA SER A 93 9.05 -3.74 2.35
C SER A 93 9.71 -5.10 2.61
N GLU A 94 9.40 -6.10 1.79
CA GLU A 94 10.00 -7.43 1.89
C GLU A 94 11.54 -7.42 1.78
N ASP A 95 12.09 -6.53 0.95
CA ASP A 95 13.53 -6.38 0.72
C ASP A 95 14.23 -5.43 1.71
N GLY A 96 13.48 -4.78 2.61
CA GLY A 96 14.00 -3.80 3.55
C GLY A 96 14.48 -2.48 2.91
N CYS A 97 14.30 -2.29 1.60
CA CYS A 97 14.74 -1.10 0.88
C CYS A 97 13.73 0.07 0.98
N GLY A 98 12.53 -0.19 1.52
CA GLY A 98 11.45 0.79 1.64
C GLY A 98 10.62 0.98 0.37
N ASN A 99 10.82 0.13 -0.65
CA ASN A 99 9.97 0.08 -1.83
C ASN A 99 8.81 -0.88 -1.56
N LEU A 100 7.58 -0.43 -1.78
CA LEU A 100 6.38 -1.19 -1.43
C LEU A 100 5.65 -1.67 -2.68
N THR A 101 5.34 -2.95 -2.71
CA THR A 101 4.35 -3.53 -3.64
C THR A 101 2.93 -3.16 -3.21
N PHE A 102 1.93 -3.51 -4.02
CA PHE A 102 0.54 -3.34 -3.58
C PHE A 102 0.20 -4.25 -2.38
N ASP A 103 0.79 -5.44 -2.33
CA ASP A 103 0.62 -6.38 -1.21
C ASP A 103 1.21 -5.80 0.08
N ASP A 104 2.45 -5.28 0.03
CA ASP A 104 3.08 -4.61 1.18
C ASP A 104 2.27 -3.39 1.64
N PHE A 105 1.68 -2.67 0.68
CA PHE A 105 0.83 -1.52 0.95
C PHE A 105 -0.46 -1.95 1.66
N LEU A 106 -1.11 -3.03 1.22
CA LEU A 106 -2.27 -3.60 1.91
C LEU A 106 -1.91 -4.03 3.33
N ASP A 107 -0.79 -4.71 3.53
CA ASP A 107 -0.32 -5.13 4.85
C ASP A 107 -0.07 -3.96 5.79
N MET A 108 0.59 -2.91 5.27
CA MET A 108 0.83 -1.68 6.02
C MET A 108 -0.48 -1.07 6.51
N PHE A 109 -1.45 -0.86 5.62
CA PHE A 109 -2.74 -0.30 6.00
C PHE A 109 -3.55 -1.26 6.89
N SER A 110 -3.43 -2.57 6.68
CA SER A 110 -4.10 -3.60 7.48
C SER A 110 -3.69 -3.48 8.95
N VAL A 111 -2.39 -3.30 9.22
CA VAL A 111 -1.88 -3.08 10.60
C VAL A 111 -2.38 -1.76 11.18
N PHE A 112 -2.48 -0.70 10.37
CA PHE A 112 -3.00 0.60 10.83
C PHE A 112 -4.53 0.63 10.99
N SER A 113 -5.25 -0.35 10.45
CA SER A 113 -6.71 -0.45 10.57
C SER A 113 -7.15 -0.50 12.03
N GLU A 114 -8.26 0.16 12.36
CA GLU A 114 -8.87 0.07 13.69
C GLU A 114 -9.26 -1.36 14.06
N MET A 115 -9.62 -2.16 13.05
CA MET A 115 -10.02 -3.56 13.21
C MET A 115 -8.86 -4.50 13.54
N ALA A 116 -7.60 -4.08 13.31
CA ALA A 116 -6.45 -4.93 13.60
C ALA A 116 -6.23 -5.11 15.11
N PRO A 117 -5.97 -6.35 15.56
CA PRO A 117 -5.79 -6.66 16.98
C PRO A 117 -4.54 -5.95 17.54
N LEU A 118 -4.62 -5.54 18.80
CA LEU A 118 -3.53 -4.81 19.47
C LEU A 118 -2.19 -5.54 19.40
N GLN A 119 -2.20 -6.88 19.51
CA GLN A 119 -0.98 -7.70 19.44
C GLN A 119 -0.25 -7.56 18.09
N LEU A 120 -0.99 -7.47 16.99
CA LEU A 120 -0.40 -7.26 15.66
C LEU A 120 0.24 -5.87 15.57
N LYS A 121 -0.48 -4.84 16.03
CA LYS A 121 0.03 -3.46 16.09
C LYS A 121 1.29 -3.34 16.92
N LEU A 122 1.30 -3.97 18.10
CA LEU A 122 2.45 -3.99 19.00
C LEU A 122 3.65 -4.70 18.34
N LYS A 123 3.44 -5.85 17.70
CA LYS A 123 4.51 -6.56 16.97
C LYS A 123 5.18 -5.66 15.94
N TYR A 124 4.39 -4.94 15.13
CA TYR A 124 4.94 -4.02 14.13
C TYR A 124 5.55 -2.77 14.75
N ALA A 125 4.94 -2.20 15.79
CA ALA A 125 5.53 -1.10 16.55
C ALA A 125 6.91 -1.50 17.09
N PHE A 126 7.05 -2.68 17.70
CA PHE A 126 8.35 -3.18 18.15
C PHE A 126 9.35 -3.37 17.02
N ARG A 127 8.93 -3.74 15.80
CA ARG A 127 9.85 -3.79 14.64
C ARG A 127 10.32 -2.39 14.21
N ILE A 128 9.39 -1.42 14.18
CA ILE A 128 9.70 -0.04 13.81
C ILE A 128 10.62 0.60 14.86
N TYR A 129 10.32 0.46 16.15
CA TYR A 129 11.08 1.06 17.25
C TYR A 129 12.31 0.25 17.68
N GLY A 130 12.24 -1.08 17.66
CA GLY A 130 13.30 -1.97 18.16
C GLY A 130 14.55 -1.94 17.30
N ASP A 131 14.41 -1.78 15.98
CA ASP A 131 15.56 -1.60 15.09
C ASP A 131 16.16 -0.18 15.16
N LEU A 132 15.40 0.77 15.70
CA LEU A 132 15.90 2.12 16.01
C LEU A 132 16.97 2.06 17.11
N VAL A 133 16.85 1.12 18.05
CA VAL A 133 17.81 0.91 19.15
C VAL A 133 19.11 0.24 18.68
N LYS A 134 19.06 -0.57 17.61
CA LYS A 134 20.26 -1.25 17.07
C LYS A 134 21.19 -0.35 16.27
N ASN A 135 20.69 0.78 15.75
CA ASN A 135 21.48 1.74 14.98
C ASN A 135 22.17 2.82 15.83
N PHE A 136 22.11 2.73 17.17
CA PHE A 136 22.77 3.63 18.12
C PHE A 136 24.03 3.02 18.77
N HIS A 137 24.72 2.10 18.08
CA HIS A 137 26.01 1.57 18.52
C HIS A 137 27.11 1.85 17.51
#